data_AF-A0A1W9TCW8-F1
#
_entry.id   AF-A0A1W9TCW8-F1
#
_cell.length_a   1.000
_cell.length_b   1.000
_cell.length_c   1.000
_cell.angle_alpha   90.00
_cell.angle_beta   90.00
_cell.angle_gamma   90.00
#
_symmetry.space_group_name_H-M   'P 1'
#
loop_
_entity.id
_entity.type
_entity.pdbx_description
1 polymer ?
#
loop_
_entity_poly.entity_id
_entity_poly.type
_entity_poly.pdbx_seq_one_letter_code
_entity_poly.pdbx_strand_id
1 'polypeptide(L)'
;MLQLNTNHVFTFEGNAINGVKSSFRMAVKNAEIEDFLFHDLRHTFDSQLIMKGGTLKDVQEVLGHKTMTMTLRYARLSEKHKKRRSIYLMD
;
A
#
# COMPACT_ATOMS: atom_id res chain seq x y z
N MET A 1 24.69 24.04 5.41
CA MET A 1 24.22 22.77 6.00
C MET A 1 22.85 23.05 6.58
N LEU A 2 21.78 22.41 6.07
CA LEU A 2 20.44 22.60 6.63
C LEU A 2 20.42 22.02 8.05
N GLN A 3 20.32 22.88 9.06
CA GLN A 3 20.08 22.43 10.44
C GLN A 3 18.63 21.96 10.53
N LEU A 4 18.42 20.73 10.97
CA LEU A 4 17.09 20.19 11.20
C LEU A 4 16.58 20.72 12.54
N ASN A 5 15.43 21.41 12.53
CA ASN A 5 14.80 21.94 13.75
C ASN A 5 13.80 20.95 14.37
N THR A 6 13.82 19.68 13.95
CA THR A 6 12.76 18.71 14.25
C THR A 6 13.28 17.26 14.21
N ASN A 7 12.68 16.37 15.01
CA ASN A 7 12.94 14.93 15.05
C ASN A 7 12.16 14.12 13.97
N HIS A 8 11.51 14.78 13.01
CA HIS A 8 10.73 14.11 11.96
C HIS A 8 11.60 13.68 10.78
N VAL A 9 11.30 12.49 10.24
CA VAL A 9 11.98 11.95 9.04
C VAL A 9 11.65 12.76 7.78
N PHE A 10 10.44 13.30 7.70
CA PHE A 10 9.99 14.12 6.57
C PHE A 10 9.85 15.59 7.00
N THR A 11 10.63 16.47 6.37
CA THR A 11 10.65 17.91 6.64
C THR A 11 10.63 18.72 5.35
N PHE A 12 10.11 19.95 5.42
CA PHE A 12 10.21 20.94 4.36
C PHE A 12 10.88 22.20 4.94
N GLU A 13 11.99 22.62 4.33
CA GLU A 13 12.78 23.78 4.78
C GLU A 13 13.15 23.74 6.28
N GLY A 14 13.50 22.55 6.78
CA GLY A 14 13.88 22.35 8.18
C GLY A 14 12.71 22.26 9.17
N ASN A 15 11.46 22.37 8.70
CA ASN A 15 10.24 22.30 9.51
C ASN A 15 9.48 21.00 9.26
N ALA A 16 8.70 20.56 10.26
CA ALA A 16 7.90 19.35 10.16
C ALA A 16 6.75 19.52 9.16
N ILE A 17 6.47 18.47 8.38
CA ILE A 17 5.33 18.45 7.46
C ILE A 17 4.08 18.02 8.24
N ASN A 18 3.09 18.92 8.34
CA ASN A 18 1.87 18.68 9.12
C ASN A 18 0.75 17.96 8.33
N GLY A 19 0.94 17.70 7.04
CA GLY A 19 -0.03 16.96 6.24
C GLY A 19 0.36 16.75 4.79
N VAL A 20 -0.18 15.67 4.20
CA VAL A 20 0.10 15.26 2.81
C VAL A 20 -1.13 15.33 1.90
N LYS A 21 -2.29 15.74 2.43
CA LYS A 21 -3.57 15.69 1.69
C LYS A 21 -3.56 16.59 0.44
N SER A 22 -3.05 17.81 0.56
CA SER A 22 -3.05 18.77 -0.56
C SER A 22 -2.07 18.37 -1.66
N SER A 23 -0.85 17.97 -1.30
CA SER A 23 0.14 17.47 -2.25
C SER A 23 -0.32 16.19 -2.93
N PHE A 24 -0.94 15.27 -2.18
CA PHE A 24 -1.51 14.05 -2.74
C PHE A 24 -2.65 14.34 -3.75
N ARG A 25 -3.62 15.21 -3.40
CA ARG A 25 -4.68 15.59 -4.35
C ARG A 25 -4.14 16.19 -5.64
N MET A 26 -3.09 17.01 -5.54
CA MET A 26 -2.42 17.57 -6.72
C MET A 26 -1.76 16.47 -7.55
N ALA A 27 -1.07 15.52 -6.92
CA ALA A 27 -0.47 14.38 -7.60
C ALA A 27 -1.50 13.52 -8.33
N VAL A 28 -2.65 13.23 -7.69
CA VAL A 28 -3.77 12.49 -8.30
C VAL A 28 -4.34 13.24 -9.51
N LYS A 29 -4.55 14.55 -9.38
CA LYS A 29 -5.01 15.41 -10.48
C LYS A 29 -4.04 15.40 -11.65
N ASN A 30 -2.74 15.54 -11.39
CA ASN A 30 -1.70 15.55 -12.42
C ASN A 30 -1.53 14.18 -13.09
N ALA A 31 -1.86 13.10 -12.38
CA ALA A 31 -1.87 11.75 -12.94
C ALA A 31 -3.17 11.41 -13.69
N GLU A 32 -4.14 12.35 -13.74
CA GLU A 32 -5.44 12.19 -14.40
C GLU A 32 -6.23 10.97 -13.89
N ILE A 33 -6.13 10.69 -12.59
CA ILE A 33 -6.85 9.59 -11.94
C ILE A 33 -8.09 10.15 -11.24
N GLU A 34 -9.25 9.56 -11.53
CA GLU A 34 -10.53 9.88 -10.89
C GLU A 34 -10.81 8.94 -9.70
N ASP A 35 -11.59 9.44 -8.72
CA ASP A 35 -12.06 8.68 -7.55
C ASP A 35 -10.97 7.89 -6.79
N PHE A 36 -9.81 8.54 -6.55
CA PHE A 36 -8.67 7.92 -5.88
C PHE A 36 -8.30 8.61 -4.56
N LEU A 37 -8.35 7.84 -3.47
CA LEU A 37 -8.08 8.28 -2.11
C LEU A 37 -6.69 7.81 -1.64
N PHE A 38 -6.18 8.45 -0.60
CA PHE A 38 -4.86 8.14 -0.06
C PHE A 38 -4.74 6.67 0.41
N HIS A 39 -5.84 6.10 0.93
CA HIS A 39 -5.87 4.71 1.38
C HIS A 39 -5.83 3.69 0.22
N ASP A 40 -6.16 4.10 -1.00
CA ASP A 40 -6.14 3.21 -2.16
C ASP A 40 -4.71 2.83 -2.58
N LEU A 41 -3.71 3.65 -2.22
CA LEU A 41 -2.31 3.25 -2.32
C LEU A 41 -2.01 1.98 -1.52
N ARG A 42 -2.54 1.88 -0.30
CA ARG A 42 -2.39 0.70 0.55
C ARG A 42 -3.13 -0.49 -0.05
N HIS A 43 -4.33 -0.27 -0.57
CA HIS A 43 -5.10 -1.32 -1.24
C HIS A 43 -4.43 -1.86 -2.51
N THR A 44 -3.77 -0.98 -3.25
CA THR A 44 -3.00 -1.32 -4.45
C THR A 44 -1.78 -2.17 -4.07
N PHE A 45 -1.05 -1.76 -3.04
CA PHE A 45 0.10 -2.52 -2.53
C PHE A 45 -0.29 -3.95 -2.13
N ASP A 46 -1.37 -4.12 -1.37
CA ASP A 46 -1.83 -5.44 -0.93
C ASP A 46 -2.20 -6.36 -2.07
N SER A 47 -2.93 -5.81 -3.04
CA SER A 47 -3.34 -6.55 -4.23
C SER A 47 -2.11 -7.00 -5.02
N GLN A 48 -1.12 -6.14 -5.17
CA GLN A 48 0.14 -6.47 -5.83
C GLN A 48 0.95 -7.52 -5.06
N LEU A 49 1.01 -7.42 -3.73
CA LEU A 49 1.72 -8.39 -2.88
C LEU A 49 1.13 -9.79 -3.02
N ILE A 50 -0.20 -9.91 -2.95
CA ILE A 50 -0.92 -11.18 -3.17
C ILE A 50 -0.70 -11.71 -4.60
N MET A 51 -0.79 -10.82 -5.60
CA MET A 51 -0.59 -11.21 -7.00
C MET A 51 0.84 -11.66 -7.32
N LYS A 52 1.83 -11.22 -6.54
CA LYS A 52 3.23 -11.67 -6.62
C LYS A 52 3.51 -12.94 -5.82
N GLY A 53 2.47 -13.56 -5.25
CA GLY A 53 2.57 -14.83 -4.54
C GLY A 53 2.66 -14.71 -3.02
N GLY A 54 2.53 -13.50 -2.48
CA GLY A 54 2.37 -13.27 -1.04
C GLY A 54 1.07 -13.90 -0.53
N THR A 55 1.09 -14.31 0.73
CA THR A 55 -0.05 -14.88 1.44
C THR A 55 -0.83 -13.79 2.18
N LEU A 56 -2.05 -14.11 2.63
CA LEU A 56 -2.81 -13.21 3.50
C LEU A 56 -2.08 -12.94 4.83
N LYS A 57 -1.25 -13.87 5.30
CA LYS A 57 -0.44 -13.67 6.49
C LYS A 57 0.65 -12.64 6.25
N ASP A 58 1.32 -12.71 5.09
CA ASP A 58 2.35 -11.73 4.70
C ASP A 58 1.75 -10.32 4.61
N VAL A 59 0.57 -10.17 4.01
CA VAL A 59 -0.14 -8.89 3.98
C VAL A 59 -0.47 -8.39 5.39
N GLN A 60 -0.95 -9.27 6.27
CA GLN A 60 -1.29 -8.89 7.64
C GLN A 60 -0.07 -8.37 8.41
N GLU A 61 1.07 -9.07 8.31
CA GLU A 61 2.30 -8.72 9.00
C GLU A 61 2.93 -7.44 8.44
N VAL A 62 3.05 -7.34 7.11
CA VAL A 62 3.66 -6.18 6.44
C VAL A 62 2.85 -4.90 6.67
N LEU A 63 1.51 -4.99 6.67
CA LEU A 63 0.67 -3.83 6.91
C LEU A 63 0.37 -3.54 8.38
N GLY A 64 0.76 -4.43 9.31
CA GLY A 64 0.43 -4.29 10.72
C GLY A 64 -1.07 -4.37 11.00
N HIS A 65 -1.82 -5.17 10.25
CA HIS A 65 -3.25 -5.37 10.50
C HIS A 65 -3.46 -6.13 11.81
N LYS A 66 -4.20 -5.48 12.74
CA LYS A 66 -4.49 -6.05 14.06
C LYS A 66 -5.31 -7.35 13.97
N THR A 67 -6.19 -7.46 12.99
CA THR A 67 -7.06 -8.63 12.81
C THR A 67 -7.01 -9.14 11.38
N MET A 68 -7.16 -10.46 11.22
CA MET A 68 -7.23 -11.11 9.90
C MET A 68 -8.41 -10.58 9.07
N THR A 69 -9.50 -10.16 9.71
CA THR A 69 -10.69 -9.60 9.04
C THR A 69 -10.34 -8.40 8.15
N MET A 70 -9.37 -7.57 8.53
CA MET A 70 -8.90 -6.46 7.69
C MET A 70 -8.25 -6.94 6.40
N THR A 71 -7.57 -8.09 6.45
CA THR A 71 -6.85 -8.70 5.32
C THR A 71 -7.73 -9.59 4.46
N LEU A 72 -8.83 -10.14 5.00
CA LEU A 72 -9.75 -11.02 4.26
C LEU A 72 -10.37 -10.38 3.01
N ARG A 73 -10.33 -9.05 2.89
CA ARG A 73 -10.69 -8.32 1.65
C ARG A 73 -9.96 -8.87 0.41
N TYR A 74 -8.76 -9.42 0.56
CA TYR A 74 -7.94 -9.96 -0.56
C TYR A 74 -7.98 -11.49 -0.69
N ALA A 75 -8.79 -12.19 0.12
CA ALA A 75 -8.82 -13.65 0.13
C ALA A 75 -9.11 -14.24 -1.26
N ARG A 76 -10.04 -13.64 -2.02
CA ARG A 76 -10.39 -14.09 -3.38
C ARG A 76 -9.22 -13.98 -4.36
N LEU A 77 -8.39 -12.94 -4.26
CA LEU A 77 -7.19 -12.76 -5.08
C LEU A 77 -6.15 -13.84 -4.76
N SER A 78 -5.97 -14.14 -3.48
CA SER A 78 -5.07 -15.22 -3.01
C SER A 78 -5.48 -16.57 -3.58
N GLU A 79 -6.76 -16.95 -3.51
CA GLU A 79 -7.22 -18.25 -4.01
C GLU A 79 -7.07 -18.39 -5.53
N LYS A 80 -7.36 -17.32 -6.29
CA LYS A 80 -7.14 -17.31 -7.75
C LYS A 80 -5.66 -17.47 -8.08
N HIS A 81 -4.77 -16.82 -7.34
CA HIS A 81 -3.33 -16.92 -7.56
C HIS A 81 -2.78 -18.30 -7.20
N LYS A 82 -3.21 -18.89 -6.08
CA LYS A 82 -2.85 -20.26 -5.69
C LYS A 82 -3.23 -21.27 -6.76
N LYS A 83 -4.47 -21.21 -7.28
CA LYS A 83 -4.94 -22.10 -8.35
C LYS A 83 -4.11 -21.94 -9.62
N ARG A 84 -3.84 -20.69 -10.03
CA ARG A 84 -3.01 -20.41 -11.20
C ARG A 84 -1.61 -21.00 -11.04
N ARG A 85 -0.95 -20.79 -9.91
CA ARG A 85 0.40 -21.32 -9.64
C ARG A 85 0.43 -22.85 -9.64
N SER A 86 -0.61 -23.52 -9.14
CA SER A 86 -0.68 -24.98 -9.17
C SER A 86 -0.74 -25.55 -10.58
N ILE A 87 -1.34 -24.84 -11.55
CA ILE A 87 -1.42 -25.29 -12.95
C ILE A 87 -0.03 -25.20 -13.61
N TYR A 88 0.70 -24.10 -13.41
CA TYR A 88 2.05 -23.92 -13.96
C TYR A 88 3.12 -24.85 -13.34
N LEU A 89 2.86 -25.49 -12.20
CA LEU A 89 3.78 -26.43 -11.56
C LEU A 89 3.50 -27.89 -11.94
N MET A 90 2.50 -28.15 -12.78
CA MET A 90 2.10 -29.48 -13.24
C MET A 90 2.45 -29.76 -14.72
N ASP A 91 3.06 -28.79 -15.40
CA ASP A 91 3.68 -28.90 -16.73
C ASP A 91 5.21 -28.84 -16.60
#